data_AF-C5TAI1-F1
#
_entry.id   AF-C5TAI1-F1
#
_cell.length_a   1.000
_cell.length_b   1.000
_cell.length_c   1.000
_cell.angle_alpha   90.00
_cell.angle_beta   90.00
_cell.angle_gamma   90.00
#
_symmetry.space_group_name_H-M   'P 1'
#
loop_
_entity.id
_entity.type
_entity.pdbx_description
1 polymer ?
#
loop_
_entity_poly.entity_id
_entity_poly.type
_entity_poly.pdbx_seq_one_letter_code
_entity_poly.pdbx_strand_id
1 'polypeptide(L)'
;MFRTAFGDLFGLDLRPDPSKEGRTGRNPFQHLSAALDDLVTAGVLPPERRPGAEYLAWSTVHGMALLSIDGPLRGTPPAMLEQLGQRLLDMVERGL
;
A
#
# COMPACT_ATOMS: atom_id res chain seq x y z
N MET A 1 11.78 24.24 7.29
CA MET A 1 12.62 23.01 7.23
C MET A 1 11.74 21.85 6.77
N PHE A 2 11.57 21.66 5.47
CA PHE A 2 10.59 20.72 4.88
C PHE A 2 11.28 19.57 4.11
N ARG A 3 12.59 19.36 4.29
CA ARG A 3 13.40 18.59 3.32
C ARG A 3 14.32 17.50 3.86
N THR A 4 14.13 17.03 5.10
CA THR A 4 15.01 16.00 5.70
C THR A 4 14.31 14.77 6.26
N ALA A 5 12.98 14.67 6.22
CA ALA A 5 12.25 13.58 6.88
C ALA A 5 11.76 12.44 5.94
N PHE A 6 11.97 12.54 4.62
CA PHE A 6 11.46 11.54 3.67
C PHE A 6 12.55 10.66 3.03
N GLY A 7 13.78 10.72 3.52
CA GLY A 7 14.91 10.01 2.91
C GLY A 7 14.91 8.49 3.13
N ASP A 8 14.31 8.01 4.23
CA ASP A 8 14.60 6.64 4.72
C ASP A 8 13.36 5.77 5.01
N LEU A 9 12.15 6.34 4.96
CA LEU A 9 10.91 5.60 5.26
C LEU A 9 10.37 4.78 4.07
N PHE A 10 10.84 5.05 2.85
CA PHE A 10 10.31 4.43 1.62
C PHE A 10 11.37 3.73 0.78
N GLY A 11 12.53 3.43 1.36
CA GLY A 11 13.43 2.47 0.76
C GLY A 11 12.69 1.14 0.63
N LEU A 12 12.19 0.84 -0.57
CA LEU A 12 11.91 -0.53 -1.00
C LEU A 12 13.26 -1.26 -0.97
N ASP A 13 13.72 -1.58 0.23
CA ASP A 13 14.77 -2.55 0.39
C ASP A 13 14.13 -3.90 0.03
N LEU A 14 14.21 -4.21 -1.26
CA LEU A 14 13.80 -5.49 -1.82
C LEU A 14 14.76 -6.59 -1.37
N ARG A 15 15.85 -6.25 -0.66
CA ARG A 15 16.65 -7.25 0.04
C ARG A 15 15.80 -7.81 1.18
N PRO A 16 15.78 -9.14 1.35
CA PRO A 16 15.18 -9.75 2.52
C PRO A 16 15.89 -9.18 3.76
N ASP A 17 15.17 -8.39 4.53
CA ASP A 17 15.57 -7.97 5.87
C ASP A 17 14.81 -8.88 6.85
N PRO A 18 15.48 -9.85 7.49
CA PRO A 18 14.85 -10.77 8.44
C PRO A 18 14.14 -10.07 9.60
N SER A 19 14.44 -8.79 9.86
CA SER A 19 13.77 -7.99 10.89
C SER A 19 12.46 -7.35 10.43
N LYS A 20 12.26 -7.22 9.11
CA LYS A 20 11.00 -6.76 8.46
C LYS A 20 10.15 -7.92 7.94
N GLU A 21 10.69 -9.12 7.99
CA GLU A 21 9.95 -10.36 7.77
C GLU A 21 9.00 -10.59 8.94
N GLY A 22 7.69 -10.60 8.67
CA GLY A 22 6.73 -11.13 9.63
C GLY A 22 7.03 -12.60 9.94
N ARG A 23 6.22 -13.24 10.80
CA ARG A 23 6.33 -14.68 11.15
C ARG A 23 6.38 -15.65 9.93
N THR A 24 6.15 -15.16 8.73
CA THR A 24 6.07 -15.84 7.44
C THR A 24 7.33 -15.71 6.56
N GLY A 25 8.35 -14.92 6.95
CA GLY A 25 9.55 -14.72 6.12
C GLY A 25 9.35 -13.79 4.91
N ARG A 26 8.22 -13.08 4.83
CA ARG A 26 7.89 -12.16 3.73
C ARG A 26 7.77 -10.74 4.25
N ASN A 27 8.25 -9.78 3.47
CA ASN A 27 8.01 -8.36 3.74
C ASN A 27 6.58 -7.95 3.28
N PRO A 28 6.06 -6.80 3.71
CA PRO A 28 4.68 -6.42 3.40
C PRO A 28 4.41 -6.24 1.90
N PHE A 29 5.42 -5.83 1.10
CA PHE A 29 5.29 -5.70 -0.34
C PHE A 29 5.09 -7.06 -1.01
N GLN A 30 5.85 -8.07 -0.58
CA GLN A 30 5.68 -9.46 -1.05
C GLN A 30 4.32 -10.04 -0.64
N HIS A 31 3.80 -9.68 0.53
CA HIS A 31 2.44 -10.05 0.93
C HIS A 31 1.38 -9.43 0.02
N LEU A 32 1.53 -8.14 -0.33
CA LEU A 32 0.64 -7.48 -1.30
C LEU A 32 0.71 -8.14 -2.68
N SER A 33 1.92 -8.39 -3.20
CA SER A 33 2.09 -9.05 -4.50
C SER A 33 1.42 -10.43 -4.52
N ALA A 34 1.57 -11.23 -3.45
CA ALA A 34 0.91 -12.52 -3.35
C ALA A 34 -0.63 -12.41 -3.32
N ALA A 35 -1.17 -11.43 -2.59
CA ALA A 35 -2.62 -11.19 -2.58
C ALA A 35 -3.14 -10.80 -3.97
N LEU A 36 -2.37 -10.01 -4.75
CA LEU A 36 -2.73 -9.68 -6.13
C LEU A 36 -2.68 -10.91 -7.05
N ASP A 37 -1.74 -11.83 -6.84
CA ASP A 37 -1.68 -13.11 -7.55
C ASP A 37 -2.90 -14.00 -7.23
N ASP A 38 -3.33 -14.00 -5.96
CA ASP A 38 -4.56 -14.70 -5.53
C ASP A 38 -5.80 -14.11 -6.20
N LEU A 39 -5.88 -12.78 -6.37
CA LEU A 39 -6.98 -12.12 -7.09
C LEU A 39 -7.01 -12.47 -8.58
N VAL A 40 -5.85 -12.65 -9.22
CA VAL A 40 -5.78 -13.16 -10.59
C VAL A 40 -6.27 -14.61 -10.65
N THR A 41 -5.82 -15.44 -9.71
CA THR A 41 -6.21 -16.85 -9.62
C THR A 41 -7.71 -17.01 -9.40
N ALA A 42 -8.31 -16.12 -8.61
CA ALA A 42 -9.75 -16.08 -8.36
C ALA A 42 -10.57 -15.48 -9.52
N GLY A 43 -9.93 -14.94 -10.56
CA GLY A 43 -10.59 -14.29 -11.71
C GLY A 43 -11.17 -12.90 -11.41
N VAL A 44 -10.78 -12.29 -10.29
CA VAL A 44 -11.20 -10.93 -9.90
C VAL A 44 -10.35 -9.88 -10.61
N LEU A 45 -9.04 -10.11 -10.69
CA LEU A 45 -8.09 -9.24 -11.38
C LEU A 45 -7.70 -9.86 -12.74
N PRO A 46 -7.98 -9.21 -13.89
CA PRO A 46 -7.52 -9.71 -15.18
C PRO A 46 -5.99 -9.87 -15.22
N PRO A 47 -5.45 -11.00 -15.74
CA PRO A 47 -4.01 -11.24 -15.80
C PRO A 47 -3.22 -10.12 -16.49
N GLU A 48 -3.82 -9.44 -17.48
CA GLU A 48 -3.21 -8.36 -18.25
C GLU A 48 -2.97 -7.09 -17.41
N ARG A 49 -3.73 -6.92 -16.31
CA ARG A 49 -3.61 -5.79 -15.39
C ARG A 49 -2.71 -6.08 -14.19
N ARG A 50 -2.28 -7.34 -14.03
CA ARG A 50 -1.42 -7.75 -12.92
C ARG A 50 -0.04 -7.09 -12.91
N PRO A 51 0.69 -6.94 -14.04
CA PRO A 51 2.03 -6.35 -14.04
C PRO A 51 2.01 -4.91 -13.50
N GLY A 52 2.70 -4.68 -12.37
CA GLY A 52 2.82 -3.36 -11.76
C GLY A 52 1.66 -2.93 -10.87
N ALA A 53 0.62 -3.75 -10.72
CA ALA A 53 -0.52 -3.49 -9.82
C ALA A 53 -0.08 -3.26 -8.37
N GLU A 54 0.99 -3.94 -7.93
CA GLU A 54 1.56 -3.80 -6.60
C GLU A 54 2.05 -2.38 -6.32
N TYR A 55 2.63 -1.68 -7.30
CA TYR A 55 3.10 -0.31 -7.12
C TYR A 55 1.92 0.67 -7.03
N LEU A 56 0.85 0.44 -7.80
CA LEU A 56 -0.37 1.25 -7.75
C LEU A 56 -1.07 1.09 -6.39
N ALA A 57 -1.27 -0.15 -5.94
CA ALA A 57 -1.89 -0.41 -4.64
C ALA A 57 -1.02 0.12 -3.48
N TRP A 58 0.29 -0.15 -3.53
CA TRP A 58 1.23 0.29 -2.50
C TRP A 58 1.32 1.81 -2.38
N SER A 59 1.47 2.52 -3.50
CA SER A 59 1.54 3.98 -3.52
C SER A 59 0.25 4.62 -2.99
N THR A 60 -0.91 4.05 -3.30
CA THR A 60 -2.20 4.59 -2.85
C THR A 60 -2.35 4.49 -1.33
N VAL A 61 -2.07 3.31 -0.74
CA VAL A 61 -2.17 3.11 0.72
C VAL A 61 -1.13 3.95 1.47
N HIS A 62 0.11 3.99 1.00
CA HIS A 62 1.17 4.79 1.64
C HIS A 62 0.92 6.29 1.48
N GLY A 63 0.38 6.73 0.35
CA GLY A 63 -0.06 8.11 0.16
C GLY A 63 -1.12 8.51 1.18
N MET A 64 -2.15 7.66 1.38
CA MET A 64 -3.17 7.92 2.40
C MET A 64 -2.60 7.95 3.81
N ALA A 65 -1.70 7.02 4.14
CA ALA A 65 -1.04 6.99 5.44
C ALA A 65 -0.23 8.27 5.69
N LEU A 66 0.57 8.71 4.72
CA LEU A 66 1.31 9.97 4.75
C LEU A 66 0.38 11.17 4.97
N LEU A 67 -0.72 11.25 4.21
CA LEU A 67 -1.70 12.33 4.34
C LEU A 67 -2.34 12.37 5.74
N SER A 68 -2.55 11.20 6.35
CA SER A 68 -3.25 11.04 7.64
C SER A 68 -2.35 11.21 8.87
N ILE A 69 -1.08 10.81 8.78
CA ILE A 69 -0.14 10.86 9.91
C ILE A 69 0.59 12.20 9.96
N ASP A 70 1.18 12.61 8.83
CA ASP A 70 2.07 13.78 8.74
C ASP A 70 1.52 14.87 7.80
N GLY A 71 0.44 14.58 7.11
CA GLY A 71 -0.14 15.46 6.10
C GLY A 71 -1.38 16.23 6.56
N PRO A 72 -2.12 16.81 5.60
CA PRO A 72 -3.24 17.71 5.87
C PRO A 72 -4.47 17.03 6.49
N LEU A 73 -4.53 15.70 6.49
CA LEU A 73 -5.61 14.95 7.14
C LEU A 73 -5.30 14.65 8.62
N ARG A 74 -4.15 15.09 9.13
CA ARG A 74 -3.81 14.93 10.54
C ARG A 74 -4.85 15.60 11.45
N GLY A 75 -5.37 14.85 12.41
CA GLY A 75 -6.42 15.32 13.32
C GLY A 75 -7.85 15.15 12.79
N THR A 76 -8.01 14.59 11.59
CA THR A 76 -9.32 14.17 11.07
C THR A 76 -9.91 13.09 11.98
N PRO A 77 -11.22 13.13 12.30
CA PRO A 77 -11.86 12.09 13.11
C PRO A 77 -11.65 10.69 12.53
N PRO A 78 -11.39 9.65 13.36
CA PRO A 78 -11.12 8.30 12.87
C PRO A 78 -12.18 7.76 11.91
N ALA A 79 -13.47 7.97 12.21
CA ALA A 79 -14.57 7.55 11.36
C ALA A 79 -14.53 8.18 9.95
N MET A 80 -14.04 9.41 9.82
CA MET A 80 -13.89 10.06 8.51
C MET A 80 -12.67 9.53 7.76
N LEU A 81 -11.57 9.22 8.46
CA LEU A 81 -10.41 8.56 7.85
C LEU A 81 -10.75 7.15 7.36
N GLU A 82 -11.55 6.40 8.11
CA GLU A 82 -12.05 5.08 7.70
C GLU A 82 -12.90 5.18 6.43
N GLN A 83 -13.82 6.14 6.35
CA GLN A 83 -14.63 6.37 5.15
C GLN A 83 -13.79 6.75 3.93
N LEU A 84 -12.77 7.61 4.11
CA LEU A 84 -11.84 7.97 3.04
C LEU A 84 -10.98 6.78 2.61
N GLY A 85 -10.51 5.98 3.57
CA GLY A 85 -9.77 4.75 3.32
C GLY A 85 -10.58 3.75 2.51
N GLN A 86 -11.85 3.52 2.86
CA GLN A 86 -12.72 2.62 2.10
C GLN A 86 -12.91 3.09 0.67
N ARG A 87 -13.24 4.38 0.46
CA ARG A 87 -13.39 4.93 -0.90
C ARG A 87 -12.12 4.81 -1.74
N LEU A 88 -10.97 4.98 -1.10
CA LEU A 88 -9.68 4.84 -1.74
C LEU A 88 -9.42 3.40 -2.18
N LEU A 89 -9.73 2.41 -1.34
CA LEU A 89 -9.64 1.00 -1.70
C LEU A 89 -10.62 0.64 -2.83
N ASP A 90 -11.86 1.12 -2.78
CA ASP A 90 -12.85 0.90 -3.84
C ASP A 90 -12.37 1.46 -5.19
N MET A 91 -11.66 2.60 -5.19
CA MET A 91 -11.09 3.18 -6.41
C MET A 91 -9.91 2.36 -6.93
N VAL A 92 -9.05 1.83 -6.05
CA VAL A 92 -7.96 0.95 -6.44
C VAL A 92 -8.51 -0.33 -7.04
N GLU A 93 -9.47 -0.97 -6.39
CA GLU A 93 -10.09 -2.21 -6.89
C GLU A 93 -10.70 -2.03 -8.28
N ARG A 94 -11.36 -0.90 -8.55
CA ARG A 94 -11.95 -0.59 -9.87
C ARG A 94 -10.91 -0.20 -10.93
N GLY A 95 -9.80 0.40 -10.50
CA GLY A 95 -8.74 0.90 -11.36
C GLY A 95 -7.70 -0.15 -11.73
N LEU A 96 -7.55 -1.16 -10.88
CA LEU A 96 -6.82 -2.40 -11.17
C LEU A 96 -7.65 -3.33 -12.06
#